data_AF-A0A2G5KCY4-F1
#
_entry.id   AF-A0A2G5KCY4-F1
#
_cell.length_a   1.000
_cell.length_b   1.000
_cell.length_c   1.000
_cell.angle_alpha   90.00
_cell.angle_beta   90.00
_cell.angle_gamma   90.00
#
_symmetry.space_group_name_H-M   'P 1'
#
loop_
_entity.id
_entity.type
_entity.pdbx_description
1 polymer ?
#
loop_
_entity_poly.entity_id
_entity_poly.type
_entity_poly.pdbx_seq_one_letter_code
_entity_poly.pdbx_strand_id
1 'polypeptide(L)'
;MEKPGEIYALYLPDAKNYTIDLNAIEGVFTIQWFNPLVGGELQNGSVLSVKGGGTTEMGAPPLKQEHIKNQDWVVLIKKSH
;
A
#
# COMPACT_ATOMS: atom_id res chain seq x y z
N MET A 1 5.29 13.29 13.97
CA MET A 1 6.11 13.84 12.86
C MET A 1 5.54 13.27 11.58
N GLU A 2 4.66 14.02 10.93
CA GLU A 2 4.29 13.72 9.55
C GLU A 2 5.42 14.26 8.67
N LYS A 3 5.89 13.45 7.72
CA LYS A 3 6.80 13.90 6.67
C LYS A 3 6.00 13.95 5.36
N PRO A 4 5.42 15.11 5.01
CA PRO A 4 4.66 15.25 3.78
C PRO A 4 5.54 14.86 2.60
N GLY A 5 5.08 13.89 1.80
CA GLY A 5 5.81 13.43 0.60
C GLY A 5 6.72 12.21 0.80
N GLU A 6 6.90 11.70 2.03
CA GLU A 6 7.76 10.53 2.27
C GLU A 6 6.98 9.27 2.66
N ILE A 7 5.86 9.37 3.39
CA ILE A 7 5.11 8.21 3.90
C ILE A 7 3.61 8.48 3.89
N TYR A 8 2.83 7.54 3.37
CA TYR A 8 1.37 7.53 3.35
C TYR A 8 0.85 6.23 3.96
N ALA A 9 -0.17 6.30 4.80
CA ALA A 9 -0.90 5.15 5.31
C ALA A 9 -2.37 5.26 4.89
N LEU A 10 -2.86 4.27 4.16
CA LEU A 10 -4.24 4.21 3.66
C LEU A 10 -4.95 3.02 4.27
N TYR A 11 -6.11 3.26 4.89
CA TYR A 11 -7.00 2.18 5.34
C TYR A 11 -7.93 1.78 4.20
N LEU A 12 -7.91 0.50 3.87
CA LEU A 12 -8.70 -0.11 2.81
C LEU A 12 -9.64 -1.15 3.45
N PRO A 13 -10.97 -0.90 3.44
CA PRO A 13 -11.95 -1.81 4.05
C PRO A 13 -12.19 -3.09 3.21
N ASP A 14 -11.58 -3.18 2.03
CA ASP A 14 -11.61 -4.38 1.21
C ASP A 14 -10.31 -4.53 0.40
N ALA A 15 -10.13 -5.70 -0.23
CA ALA A 15 -8.99 -6.02 -1.07
C ALA A 15 -9.29 -5.81 -2.57
N LYS A 16 -9.94 -4.70 -2.93
CA LYS A 16 -10.14 -4.31 -4.33
C LYS A 16 -8.87 -3.69 -4.94
N ASN A 17 -8.93 -3.44 -6.24
CA ASN A 17 -7.91 -2.67 -6.93
C ASN A 17 -8.05 -1.20 -6.55
N TYR A 18 -7.08 -0.68 -5.80
CA TYR A 18 -6.98 0.73 -5.46
C TYR A 18 -5.81 1.38 -6.20
N THR A 19 -6.03 2.62 -6.64
CA THR A 19 -5.02 3.47 -7.23
C THR A 19 -4.62 4.60 -6.27
N ILE A 20 -3.38 5.04 -6.37
CA ILE A 20 -2.89 6.24 -5.70
C ILE A 20 -2.41 7.25 -6.72
N ASP A 21 -2.74 8.51 -6.49
CA ASP A 21 -2.23 9.64 -7.26
C ASP A 21 -0.90 10.12 -6.67
N LEU A 22 0.19 9.90 -7.41
CA LEU A 22 1.53 10.39 -7.09
C LEU A 22 2.02 11.40 -8.14
N ASN A 23 1.13 12.05 -8.90
CA ASN A 23 1.48 12.99 -9.97
C ASN A 23 2.38 14.15 -9.48
N ALA A 24 2.16 14.61 -8.25
CA ALA A 24 2.91 15.74 -7.69
C ALA A 24 4.31 15.35 -7.13
N ILE A 25 4.68 14.07 -7.15
CA ILE A 25 5.87 13.59 -6.44
C ILE A 25 6.62 12.56 -7.29
N GLU A 26 7.87 12.88 -7.61
CA GLU A 26 8.78 11.96 -8.29
C GLU A 26 9.52 11.05 -7.31
N GLY A 27 9.92 9.88 -7.80
CA GLY A 27 10.71 8.89 -7.07
C GLY A 27 10.14 7.48 -7.19
N VAL A 28 10.76 6.54 -6.49
CA VAL A 28 10.22 5.19 -6.31
C VAL A 28 9.63 5.11 -4.92
N PHE A 29 8.48 4.45 -4.79
CA PHE A 29 7.81 4.23 -3.51
C PHE A 29 7.67 2.74 -3.27
N THR A 30 8.04 2.28 -2.09
CA THR A 30 7.76 0.92 -1.62
C THR A 30 6.33 0.83 -1.12
N ILE A 31 5.66 -0.27 -1.44
CA ILE A 31 4.31 -0.60 -0.99
C ILE A 31 4.39 -1.78 -0.04
N GLN A 32 3.83 -1.60 1.16
CA GLN A 32 3.74 -2.65 2.17
C GLN A 32 2.33 -2.68 2.76
N TRP A 33 1.93 -3.85 3.23
CA TRP A 33 0.58 -4.14 3.70
C TRP A 33 0.61 -4.55 5.16
N PHE A 34 -0.32 -4.02 5.96
CA PHE A 34 -0.50 -4.37 7.36
C PHE A 34 -1.93 -4.87 7.57
N ASN A 35 -2.08 -5.97 8.31
CA ASN A 35 -3.38 -6.50 8.69
C ASN A 35 -3.75 -5.95 10.07
N PRO A 36 -4.68 -4.98 10.19
CA PRO A 36 -5.04 -4.41 11.49
C PRO A 36 -5.83 -5.37 12.39
N LEU A 37 -6.45 -6.42 11.84
CA LEU A 37 -7.23 -7.38 12.62
C LEU A 37 -6.34 -8.38 13.38
N VAL A 38 -5.25 -8.83 12.74
CA VAL A 38 -4.29 -9.77 13.34
C VAL A 38 -3.09 -9.04 13.95
N GLY A 39 -2.77 -7.85 13.44
CA GLY A 39 -1.53 -7.13 13.76
C GLY A 39 -0.30 -7.77 13.14
N GLY A 40 0.88 -7.44 13.68
CA GLY A 40 2.16 -7.99 13.25
C GLY A 40 3.02 -7.04 12.41
N GLU A 41 3.91 -7.60 11.61
CA GLU A 41 4.83 -6.83 10.77
C GLU A 41 4.18 -6.42 9.43
N LEU A 42 4.80 -5.44 8.78
CA LEU A 42 4.47 -5.05 7.41
C LEU A 42 4.86 -6.18 6.44
N GLN A 43 3.95 -6.50 5.54
CA GLN A 43 4.08 -7.61 4.60
C GLN A 43 4.10 -7.12 3.16
N ASN A 44 4.76 -7.88 2.29
CA ASN A 44 4.79 -7.60 0.86
C ASN A 44 3.48 -8.05 0.19
N GLY A 45 2.95 -7.19 -0.68
CA GLY A 45 1.80 -7.52 -1.53
C GLY A 45 2.23 -8.01 -2.93
N SER A 46 1.29 -8.00 -3.87
CA SER A 46 1.57 -8.34 -5.27
C SER A 46 2.44 -7.29 -5.98
N VAL A 47 2.39 -6.04 -5.50
CA VAL A 47 3.24 -4.94 -5.94
C VAL A 47 4.15 -4.54 -4.79
N LEU A 48 5.46 -4.52 -5.04
CA LEU A 48 6.48 -4.16 -4.05
C LEU A 48 6.84 -2.69 -4.09
N SER A 49 6.77 -2.09 -5.29
CA SER A 49 7.09 -0.69 -5.49
C SER A 49 6.40 -0.11 -6.72
N VAL A 50 6.22 1.21 -6.70
CA VAL A 50 5.63 1.99 -7.78
C VAL A 50 6.45 3.24 -8.05
N LYS A 51 6.38 3.77 -9.27
CA LYS A 51 7.04 5.02 -9.63
C LYS A 51 6.06 6.18 -9.44
N GLY A 52 6.53 7.25 -8.83
CA GLY A 52 5.82 8.53 -8.75
C GLY A 52 5.82 9.29 -10.08
N GLY A 53 5.10 10.41 -10.13
CA GLY A 53 4.85 11.18 -11.35
C GLY A 53 3.67 10.66 -12.17
N GLY A 54 2.79 9.88 -11.56
CA GLY A 54 1.61 9.29 -12.21
C GLY A 54 0.63 8.70 -11.20
N THR A 55 -0.57 8.37 -11.69
CA THR A 55 -1.50 7.49 -10.99
C THR A 55 -1.06 6.04 -11.18
N THR A 56 -0.98 5.28 -10.09
CA THR A 56 -0.46 3.90 -10.12
C THR A 56 -1.30 2.98 -9.26
N GLU A 57 -1.35 1.70 -9.65
CA GLU A 57 -2.06 0.66 -8.92
C GLU A 57 -1.19 0.14 -7.77
N MET A 58 -1.78 -0.03 -6.59
CA MET A 58 -1.05 -0.47 -5.40
C MET A 58 -0.94 -1.99 -5.28
N GLY A 59 -1.54 -2.73 -6.22
CA GLY A 59 -1.62 -4.18 -6.17
C GLY A 59 -2.58 -4.69 -5.09
N ALA A 60 -2.47 -5.97 -4.80
CA ALA A 60 -3.26 -6.67 -3.80
C ALA A 60 -2.42 -6.97 -2.53
N PRO A 61 -3.05 -7.03 -1.35
CA PRO A 61 -2.40 -7.52 -0.14
C PRO A 61 -1.91 -8.97 -0.30
N PRO A 62 -1.00 -9.45 0.58
CA PRO A 62 -0.55 -10.84 0.58
C PRO A 62 -1.74 -11.80 0.69
N LEU A 63 -2.01 -12.52 -0.40
CA LEU A 63 -2.99 -13.60 -0.47
C LEU A 63 -2.44 -14.81 0.29
N LYS A 64 -2.63 -14.86 1.61
CA LYS A 64 -2.49 -16.14 2.31
C LYS A 64 -3.78 -16.94 2.38
N GLN A 65 -4.95 -16.39 2.10
CA GLN A 65 -6.18 -17.18 2.04
C GLN A 65 -7.15 -16.61 0.99
N GLU A 66 -7.37 -17.38 -0.08
CA GLU A 66 -8.38 -17.16 -1.14
C GLU A 66 -9.82 -16.97 -0.61
N HIS A 67 -10.04 -17.15 0.69
CA HIS A 67 -11.33 -17.13 1.35
C HIS A 67 -11.73 -15.78 1.96
N ILE A 68 -10.87 -14.77 1.94
CA ILE A 68 -11.17 -13.50 2.62
C ILE A 68 -11.33 -12.35 1.62
N LYS A 69 -12.38 -12.46 0.82
CA LYS A 69 -12.98 -11.29 0.19
C LYS A 69 -13.57 -10.45 1.33
N ASN A 70 -13.13 -9.20 1.49
CA ASN A 70 -13.56 -8.22 2.51
C ASN A 70 -12.78 -8.27 3.84
N GLN A 71 -11.46 -8.43 3.78
CA GLN A 71 -10.60 -8.19 4.93
C GLN A 71 -10.09 -6.74 4.92
N ASP A 72 -10.06 -6.12 6.09
CA ASP A 72 -9.45 -4.80 6.29
C ASP A 72 -7.94 -4.88 6.11
N TRP A 73 -7.39 -3.90 5.41
CA TRP A 73 -5.94 -3.75 5.23
C TRP A 73 -5.52 -2.31 5.39
N VAL A 74 -4.28 -2.11 5.83
CA VAL A 74 -3.61 -0.82 5.78
C VAL A 74 -2.46 -0.92 4.79
N VAL A 75 -2.42 -0.01 3.83
CA VAL A 75 -1.29 0.13 2.90
C VAL A 75 -0.38 1.22 3.39
N LEU A 76 0.89 0.88 3.60
CA LEU A 76 1.96 1.82 3.83
C LEU A 76 2.73 2.04 2.53
N ILE A 77 2.80 3.29 2.10
CA ILE A 77 3.51 3.71 0.90
C ILE A 77 4.61 4.64 1.34
N LYS A 78 5.86 4.28 1.08
CA LYS A 78 7.02 5.03 1.54
C LYS A 78 7.97 5.29 0.39
N LYS A 79 8.47 6.52 0.27
CA LYS A 79 9.50 6.85 -0.72
C LYS A 79 10.77 6.04 -0.42
N SER A 80 11.26 5.30 -1.42
CA SER A 80 12.55 4.64 -1.37
C SER A 80 13.65 5.69 -1.27
N HIS A 81 14.59 5.47 -0.35
CA HIS A 81 15.78 6.30 -0.19
C HIS A 81 16.69 6.25 -1.41
#